data_AF-A0A2S6QZI7-F1
#
_entry.id   AF-A0A2S6QZI7-F1
#
_cell.length_a   1.000
_cell.length_b   1.000
_cell.length_c   1.000
_cell.angle_alpha   90.00
_cell.angle_beta   90.00
_cell.angle_gamma   90.00
#
_symmetry.space_group_name_H-M   'P 1'
#
loop_
_entity.id
_entity.type
_entity.pdbx_description
1 polymer ?
#
loop_
_entity_poly.entity_id
_entity_poly.type
_entity_poly.pdbx_seq_one_letter_code
_entity_poly.pdbx_strand_id
1 'polypeptide(L)'
;MKILLAIAMAAFIAFPASAQDPAGVTDQQRLQERFDDSKLPRSQFDEEDGAQGLDISRADAEQHRFTLNKMRFAGMTIYGVDDMQPFFADMLGTEVSLADILDVAEKIEEKYDDDGYTSADVLLRSMPSDAGTVTLNVIEKY
;
A
#
# COMPACT_ATOMS: atom_id res chain seq x y z
N MET A 1 70.22 28.57 34.38
CA MET A 1 70.83 28.25 35.69
C MET A 1 70.07 27.04 36.22
N LYS A 2 70.59 25.82 36.04
CA LYS A 2 71.33 25.05 37.05
C LYS A 2 70.43 24.62 38.24
N ILE A 3 70.07 23.34 38.25
CA ILE A 3 70.41 22.31 39.28
C ILE A 3 69.24 21.38 39.64
N LEU A 4 69.48 20.10 39.35
CA LEU A 4 69.17 18.85 40.06
C LEU A 4 68.01 18.84 41.07
N LEU A 5 67.21 17.76 41.05
CA LEU A 5 67.28 16.80 42.15
C LEU A 5 66.61 15.44 41.87
N ALA A 6 67.38 14.40 42.22
CA ALA A 6 67.02 13.14 42.86
C ALA A 6 65.95 12.22 42.24
N ILE A 7 66.49 11.18 41.64
CA ILE A 7 66.03 9.79 41.65
C ILE A 7 65.37 9.40 42.99
N ALA A 8 64.16 8.85 42.93
CA ALA A 8 63.67 7.89 43.91
C ALA A 8 62.88 6.79 43.19
N MET A 9 63.55 5.65 43.08
CA MET A 9 63.10 4.40 42.49
C MET A 9 62.01 3.79 43.38
N ALA A 10 60.79 3.69 42.88
CA ALA A 10 59.74 2.87 43.47
C ALA A 10 59.32 1.82 42.43
N ALA A 11 59.75 0.58 42.68
CA ALA A 11 59.39 -0.57 41.87
C ALA A 11 57.88 -0.83 41.99
N PHE A 12 57.13 -0.43 40.96
CA PHE A 12 55.74 -0.83 40.79
C PHE A 12 55.72 -2.25 40.23
N ILE A 13 55.44 -3.23 41.09
CA ILE A 13 55.13 -4.59 40.68
C ILE A 13 53.74 -4.53 40.03
N ALA A 14 53.69 -4.59 38.70
CA ALA A 14 52.43 -4.62 37.96
C ALA A 14 51.76 -5.98 38.17
N PHE A 15 50.63 -5.99 38.89
CA PHE A 15 49.71 -7.12 38.85
C PHE A 15 49.15 -7.26 37.43
N PRO A 16 49.06 -8.47 36.86
CA PRO A 16 48.29 -8.67 35.65
C PRO A 16 46.82 -8.41 35.98
N ALA A 17 46.27 -7.31 35.44
CA ALA A 17 44.85 -7.14 35.37
C ALA A 17 44.32 -8.18 34.39
N SER A 18 43.67 -9.23 34.88
CA SER A 18 42.85 -10.09 34.02
C SER A 18 41.72 -9.23 33.48
N ALA A 19 41.82 -8.84 32.21
CA ALA A 19 40.71 -8.30 31.46
C ALA A 19 39.56 -9.33 31.55
N GLN A 20 38.43 -8.94 32.09
CA GLN A 20 37.23 -9.78 32.05
C GLN A 20 36.78 -9.86 30.59
N ASP A 21 36.71 -11.08 30.06
CA ASP A 21 36.17 -11.33 28.73
C ASP A 21 34.77 -10.70 28.62
N PRO A 22 34.49 -9.91 27.56
CA PRO A 22 33.16 -9.37 27.36
C PRO A 22 32.18 -10.53 27.23
N ALA A 23 31.06 -10.46 27.97
CA ALA A 23 29.95 -11.39 27.84
C ALA A 23 29.40 -11.34 26.40
N GLY A 24 30.02 -12.10 25.51
CA GLY A 24 29.80 -12.05 24.05
C GLY A 24 29.41 -13.39 23.44
N VAL A 25 29.04 -14.38 24.26
CA VAL A 25 28.57 -15.69 23.78
C VAL A 25 27.08 -15.92 24.10
N THR A 26 26.47 -15.12 24.97
CA THR A 26 25.05 -15.29 25.36
C THR A 26 24.05 -14.58 24.44
N ASP A 27 24.49 -13.66 23.58
CA ASP A 27 23.57 -12.91 22.70
C ASP A 27 23.11 -13.71 21.47
N GLN A 28 23.94 -14.65 20.96
CA GLN A 28 23.57 -15.46 19.79
C GLN A 28 22.46 -16.47 20.11
N GLN A 29 22.54 -17.12 21.27
CA GLN A 29 21.51 -18.08 21.69
C GLN A 29 20.17 -17.39 21.98
N ARG A 30 20.18 -16.15 22.48
CA ARG A 30 18.99 -15.30 22.67
C ARG A 30 18.33 -14.85 21.36
N LEU A 31 19.08 -14.83 20.25
CA LEU A 31 18.51 -14.59 18.94
C LEU A 31 17.79 -15.85 18.43
N GLN A 32 18.40 -17.03 18.59
CA GLN A 32 17.81 -18.31 18.16
C GLN A 32 16.49 -18.64 18.87
N GLU A 33 16.38 -18.43 20.18
CA GLU A 33 15.12 -18.68 20.91
C GLU A 33 13.95 -17.77 20.48
N ARG A 34 14.24 -16.55 19.97
CA ARG A 34 13.20 -15.63 19.47
C ARG A 34 12.64 -16.02 18.10
N PHE A 35 13.38 -16.81 17.33
CA PHE A 35 12.93 -17.30 16.03
C PHE A 35 12.10 -18.59 16.16
N ASP A 36 12.31 -19.39 17.20
CA ASP A 36 11.53 -20.62 17.44
C ASP A 36 10.09 -20.34 17.93
N ASP A 37 9.87 -19.22 18.65
CA ASP A 37 8.57 -18.86 19.22
C ASP A 37 7.82 -17.78 18.42
N SER A 38 8.32 -17.43 17.23
CA SER A 38 7.54 -16.63 16.29
C SER A 38 6.40 -17.50 15.75
N LYS A 39 5.27 -17.46 16.44
CA LYS A 39 3.97 -17.64 15.79
C LYS A 39 3.98 -16.69 14.59
N LEU A 40 4.21 -17.23 13.39
CA LEU A 40 4.09 -16.48 12.16
C LEU A 40 2.78 -15.69 12.29
N PRO A 41 2.78 -14.36 12.13
CA PRO A 41 1.53 -13.65 12.07
C PRO A 41 0.74 -14.34 10.96
N ARG A 42 -0.39 -14.95 11.31
CA ARG A 42 -1.44 -15.24 10.35
C ARG A 42 -2.04 -13.89 10.01
N SER A 43 -1.26 -13.03 9.35
CA SER A 43 -1.80 -11.99 8.52
C SER A 43 -2.51 -12.73 7.40
N GLN A 44 -3.72 -13.21 7.70
CA GLN A 44 -4.77 -13.08 6.71
C GLN A 44 -4.82 -11.57 6.52
N PHE A 45 -4.20 -11.09 5.44
CA PHE A 45 -4.77 -9.93 4.81
C PHE A 45 -6.22 -10.36 4.66
N ASP A 46 -7.11 -9.84 5.49
CA ASP A 46 -8.51 -9.95 5.17
C ASP A 46 -8.56 -9.23 3.82
N GLU A 47 -8.58 -10.02 2.73
CA GLU A 47 -8.86 -9.55 1.37
C GLU A 47 -10.31 -9.04 1.30
N GLU A 48 -10.85 -8.55 2.42
CA GLU A 48 -12.02 -7.73 2.47
C GLU A 48 -11.66 -6.35 1.88
N ASP A 49 -11.77 -6.32 0.55
CA ASP A 49 -12.83 -5.51 -0.05
C ASP A 49 -12.48 -4.03 -0.33
N GLY A 50 -11.66 -3.79 -1.37
CA GLY A 50 -11.86 -2.60 -2.22
C GLY A 50 -10.65 -1.77 -2.65
N ALA A 51 -9.43 -2.02 -2.18
CA ALA A 51 -8.28 -1.24 -2.65
C ALA A 51 -7.72 -1.73 -4.00
N GLN A 52 -7.99 -2.99 -4.36
CA GLN A 52 -7.53 -3.57 -5.63
C GLN A 52 -8.69 -3.63 -6.61
N GLY A 53 -8.47 -3.09 -7.81
CA GLY A 53 -9.39 -3.25 -8.92
C GLY A 53 -9.48 -4.71 -9.36
N LEU A 54 -10.57 -5.05 -10.03
CA LEU A 54 -10.71 -6.32 -10.72
C LEU A 54 -9.63 -6.44 -11.80
N ASP A 55 -8.78 -7.46 -11.70
CA ASP A 55 -7.81 -7.79 -12.75
C ASP A 55 -8.52 -8.51 -13.91
N ILE A 56 -8.82 -7.75 -14.96
CA ILE A 56 -9.47 -8.25 -16.17
C ILE A 56 -8.80 -7.62 -17.39
N SER A 57 -8.48 -8.44 -18.40
CA SER A 57 -7.95 -7.94 -19.66
C SER A 57 -9.03 -7.16 -20.41
N ARG A 58 -8.62 -6.16 -21.20
CA ARG A 58 -9.56 -5.40 -22.03
C ARG A 58 -10.33 -6.29 -23.01
N ALA A 59 -9.67 -7.30 -23.59
CA ALA A 59 -10.30 -8.26 -24.50
C ALA A 59 -11.39 -9.11 -23.81
N ASP A 60 -11.17 -9.53 -22.57
CA ASP A 60 -12.18 -10.25 -21.79
C ASP A 60 -13.32 -9.31 -21.37
N ALA A 61 -12.99 -8.07 -20.99
CA ALA A 61 -13.97 -7.05 -20.60
C ALA A 61 -14.96 -6.71 -21.73
N GLU A 62 -14.50 -6.67 -22.99
CA GLU A 62 -15.34 -6.42 -24.17
C GLU A 62 -16.41 -7.52 -24.38
N GLN A 63 -16.13 -8.75 -23.94
CA GLN A 63 -17.03 -9.90 -24.08
C GLN A 63 -18.10 -9.95 -22.98
N HIS A 64 -17.83 -9.36 -21.81
CA HIS A 64 -18.77 -9.33 -20.70
C HIS A 64 -19.76 -8.19 -20.86
N ARG A 65 -21.00 -8.51 -21.29
CA ARG A 65 -22.07 -7.53 -21.53
C ARG A 65 -23.20 -7.63 -20.51
N PHE A 66 -23.77 -6.48 -20.15
CA PHE A 66 -24.86 -6.36 -19.19
C PHE A 66 -25.59 -5.03 -19.38
N THR A 67 -26.82 -4.92 -18.86
CA THR A 67 -27.53 -3.64 -18.82
C THR A 67 -27.05 -2.80 -17.64
N LEU A 68 -26.49 -1.62 -17.89
CA LEU A 68 -26.07 -0.72 -16.82
C LEU A 68 -27.27 0.04 -16.26
N ASN A 69 -27.63 -0.20 -15.00
CA ASN A 69 -28.74 0.48 -14.35
C ASN A 69 -28.28 1.55 -13.35
N LYS A 70 -27.08 1.37 -12.77
CA LYS A 70 -26.59 2.29 -11.75
C LYS A 70 -25.06 2.28 -11.69
N MET A 71 -24.47 3.47 -11.62
CA MET A 71 -23.07 3.67 -11.31
C MET A 71 -22.91 4.22 -9.88
N ARG A 72 -21.93 3.69 -9.14
CA ARG A 72 -21.56 4.16 -7.81
C ARG A 72 -20.07 4.43 -7.77
N PHE A 73 -19.70 5.44 -7.01
CA PHE A 73 -18.32 5.81 -6.76
C PHE A 73 -18.05 5.68 -5.26
N ALA A 74 -17.07 4.87 -4.89
CA ALA A 74 -16.60 4.76 -3.51
C ALA A 74 -15.25 5.46 -3.41
N GLY A 75 -15.01 6.24 -2.35
CA GLY A 75 -13.74 6.97 -2.16
C GLY A 75 -13.63 8.29 -2.92
N MET A 76 -14.62 8.65 -3.74
CA MET A 76 -14.68 9.95 -4.43
C MET A 76 -15.12 11.04 -3.43
N THR A 77 -14.23 11.97 -3.10
CA THR A 77 -14.50 13.04 -2.13
C THR A 77 -14.38 14.45 -2.71
N ILE A 78 -13.60 14.60 -3.79
CA ILE A 78 -13.40 15.87 -4.50
C ILE A 78 -14.62 16.24 -5.35
N TYR A 79 -15.23 15.26 -6.02
CA TYR A 79 -16.38 15.46 -6.90
C TYR A 79 -17.66 14.79 -6.38
N GLY A 80 -18.80 15.27 -6.88
CA GLY A 80 -20.09 14.60 -6.78
C GLY A 80 -20.36 13.66 -7.96
N VAL A 81 -21.40 12.83 -7.83
CA VAL A 81 -21.84 11.92 -8.92
C VAL A 81 -22.26 12.71 -10.16
N ASP A 82 -22.87 13.88 -9.97
CA ASP A 82 -23.35 14.72 -11.07
C ASP A 82 -22.20 15.26 -11.94
N ASP A 83 -21.01 15.44 -11.37
CA ASP A 83 -19.81 15.87 -12.10
C ASP A 83 -19.29 14.77 -13.06
N MET A 84 -19.59 13.50 -12.76
CA MET A 84 -19.19 12.34 -13.56
C MET A 84 -20.30 11.86 -14.50
N GLN A 85 -21.54 12.32 -14.30
CA GLN A 85 -22.71 11.94 -15.07
C GLN A 85 -22.51 12.08 -16.60
N PRO A 86 -21.84 13.13 -17.13
CA PRO A 86 -21.60 13.26 -18.57
C PRO A 86 -20.84 12.07 -19.20
N PHE A 87 -20.09 11.30 -18.41
CA PHE A 87 -19.29 10.18 -18.94
C PHE A 87 -20.11 8.89 -19.12
N PHE A 88 -21.22 8.71 -18.41
CA PHE A 88 -21.98 7.44 -18.39
C PHE A 88 -23.50 7.61 -18.50
N ALA A 89 -24.06 8.82 -18.53
CA ALA A 89 -25.50 9.05 -18.53
C ALA A 89 -26.21 8.29 -19.66
N ASP A 90 -25.66 8.36 -20.87
CA ASP A 90 -26.22 7.74 -22.08
C ASP A 90 -26.14 6.21 -22.06
N MET A 91 -25.37 5.63 -21.14
CA MET A 91 -25.24 4.19 -20.93
C MET A 91 -26.29 3.62 -19.97
N LEU A 92 -27.00 4.48 -19.23
CA LEU A 92 -27.99 4.03 -18.26
C LEU A 92 -29.22 3.45 -18.96
N GLY A 93 -29.60 2.25 -18.56
CA GLY A 93 -30.70 1.48 -19.13
C GLY A 93 -30.37 0.80 -20.46
N THR A 94 -29.11 0.85 -20.91
CA THR A 94 -28.66 0.21 -22.16
C THR A 94 -27.72 -0.95 -21.88
N GLU A 95 -27.59 -1.86 -22.85
CA GLU A 95 -26.57 -2.90 -22.81
C GLU A 95 -25.20 -2.30 -23.11
N VAL A 96 -24.23 -2.57 -22.24
CA VAL A 96 -22.83 -2.14 -22.34
C VAL A 96 -21.91 -3.32 -22.06
N SER A 97 -20.65 -3.21 -22.48
CA SER A 97 -19.58 -4.11 -22.09
C SER A 97 -18.88 -3.62 -20.82
N LEU A 98 -18.14 -4.51 -20.18
CA LEU A 98 -17.28 -4.10 -19.08
C LEU A 98 -16.13 -3.20 -19.56
N ALA A 99 -15.69 -3.33 -20.80
CA ALA A 99 -14.70 -2.42 -21.39
C ALA A 99 -15.22 -0.98 -21.46
N ASP A 100 -16.51 -0.77 -21.75
CA ASP A 100 -17.10 0.57 -21.75
C ASP A 100 -17.06 1.20 -20.33
N ILE A 101 -17.13 0.38 -19.27
CA ILE A 101 -16.97 0.85 -17.88
C ILE A 101 -15.53 1.23 -17.58
N LEU A 102 -14.55 0.49 -18.10
CA LEU A 102 -13.14 0.84 -17.97
C LEU A 102 -12.84 2.16 -18.70
N ASP A 103 -13.45 2.39 -19.86
CA ASP A 103 -13.34 3.69 -20.56
C ASP A 103 -13.93 4.84 -19.73
N VAL A 104 -15.01 4.61 -18.99
CA VAL A 104 -15.55 5.60 -18.05
C VAL A 104 -14.55 5.86 -16.92
N ALA A 105 -13.91 4.84 -16.37
CA ALA A 105 -12.89 5.00 -15.34
C ALA A 105 -11.72 5.86 -15.84
N GLU A 106 -11.18 5.57 -17.02
CA GLU A 106 -10.09 6.35 -17.65
C GLU A 106 -10.48 7.83 -17.86
N LYS A 107 -11.70 8.11 -18.32
CA LYS A 107 -12.20 9.50 -18.47
C LYS A 107 -12.31 10.24 -17.14
N ILE A 108 -12.64 9.53 -16.06
CA ILE A 108 -12.70 10.13 -14.74
C ILE A 108 -11.29 10.45 -14.27
N GLU A 109 -10.31 9.56 -14.44
CA GLU A 109 -8.89 9.83 -14.16
C GLU A 109 -8.40 11.07 -14.93
N GLU A 110 -8.68 11.13 -16.24
CA GLU A 110 -8.35 12.28 -17.09
C GLU A 110 -8.94 13.59 -16.55
N LYS A 111 -10.20 13.57 -16.07
CA LYS A 111 -10.81 14.74 -15.44
C LYS A 111 -10.07 15.18 -14.16
N TYR A 112 -9.63 14.24 -13.32
CA TYR A 112 -8.83 14.58 -12.14
C TYR A 112 -7.50 15.23 -12.53
N ASP A 113 -6.83 14.67 -13.53
CA ASP A 113 -5.57 15.18 -14.04
C ASP A 113 -5.72 16.58 -14.69
N ASP A 114 -6.76 16.79 -15.50
CA ASP A 114 -7.07 18.06 -16.17
C ASP A 114 -7.36 19.19 -15.18
N ASP A 115 -8.04 18.88 -14.07
CA ASP A 115 -8.35 19.84 -13.00
C ASP A 115 -7.19 20.02 -12.00
N GLY A 116 -6.06 19.34 -12.22
CA GLY A 116 -4.81 19.54 -11.49
C GLY A 116 -4.69 18.77 -10.16
N TYR A 117 -5.52 17.76 -9.95
CA TYR A 117 -5.38 16.87 -8.80
C TYR A 117 -4.23 15.88 -9.06
N THR A 118 -3.43 15.58 -8.03
CA THR A 118 -2.28 14.66 -8.17
C THR A 118 -2.81 13.24 -8.37
N SER A 119 -2.74 12.72 -9.61
CA SER A 119 -3.11 11.37 -10.07
C SER A 119 -4.07 10.59 -9.17
N ALA A 120 -5.36 10.57 -9.52
CA ALA A 120 -6.31 9.63 -8.95
C ALA A 120 -6.27 8.29 -9.72
N ASP A 121 -6.49 7.17 -9.02
CA ASP A 121 -6.74 5.88 -9.69
C ASP A 121 -8.23 5.53 -9.57
N VAL A 122 -8.87 5.11 -10.66
CA VAL A 122 -10.28 4.72 -10.70
C VAL A 122 -10.40 3.26 -11.12
N LEU A 123 -10.76 2.41 -10.16
CA LEU A 123 -10.67 0.97 -10.30
C LEU A 123 -12.06 0.33 -10.23
N LEU A 124 -12.33 -0.62 -11.12
CA LEU A 124 -13.54 -1.43 -11.03
C LEU A 124 -13.50 -2.32 -9.78
N ARG A 125 -14.42 -2.12 -8.83
CA ARG A 125 -14.41 -2.84 -7.55
C ARG A 125 -14.68 -4.33 -7.69
N SER A 126 -15.65 -4.67 -8.53
CA SER A 126 -16.16 -6.03 -8.70
C SER A 126 -16.87 -6.15 -10.04
N MET A 127 -17.19 -7.38 -10.44
CA MET A 127 -18.11 -7.60 -11.54
C MET A 127 -19.47 -6.91 -11.27
N PRO A 128 -20.18 -6.46 -12.32
CA PRO A 128 -21.51 -5.89 -12.19
C PRO A 128 -22.44 -6.86 -11.45
N SER A 129 -23.31 -6.33 -10.60
CA SER A 129 -24.34 -7.16 -9.96
C SER A 129 -25.41 -7.58 -10.96
N ASP A 130 -26.21 -8.60 -10.63
CA ASP A 130 -27.37 -9.02 -11.43
C ASP A 130 -28.38 -7.88 -11.66
N ALA A 131 -28.40 -6.88 -10.78
CA ALA A 131 -29.23 -5.68 -10.91
C ALA A 131 -28.62 -4.61 -11.84
N GLY A 132 -27.48 -4.88 -12.50
CA GLY A 132 -26.80 -3.94 -13.37
C GLY A 132 -26.15 -2.77 -12.61
N THR A 133 -25.78 -2.97 -11.35
CA THR A 133 -25.07 -1.95 -10.58
C THR A 133 -23.57 -2.18 -10.67
N VAL A 134 -22.85 -1.12 -11.04
CA VAL A 134 -21.39 -1.06 -11.09
C VAL A 134 -20.89 -0.14 -9.97
N THR A 135 -19.80 -0.53 -9.31
CA THR A 135 -19.11 0.33 -8.35
C THR A 135 -17.66 0.52 -8.78
N LEU A 136 -17.26 1.77 -8.98
CA LEU A 136 -15.87 2.17 -9.17
C LEU A 136 -15.32 2.69 -7.83
N ASN A 137 -14.11 2.27 -7.49
CA ASN A 137 -13.35 2.78 -6.37
C ASN A 137 -12.43 3.87 -6.87
N VAL A 138 -12.55 5.07 -6.32
CA VAL A 138 -11.72 6.23 -6.62
C VAL A 138 -10.73 6.40 -5.49
N ILE A 139 -9.44 6.33 -5.83
CA ILE A 139 -8.31 6.49 -4.92
C ILE A 139 -7.70 7.85 -5.20
N GLU A 140 -8.07 8.84 -4.39
CA GLU A 140 -7.52 10.20 -4.47
C GLU A 140 -6.18 10.24 -3.72
N LYS A 141 -5.09 10.59 -4.42
CA LYS A 141 -3.76 10.74 -3.83
C LYS A 141 -3.54 12.20 -3.40
N TYR A 142 -2.86 12.40 -2.27
CA TYR A 142 -2.59 13.70 -1.65
C TYR A 142 -1.09 13.92 -1.43
#